data_AF-A0AAU8QJC2-F1
#
_entry.id   AF-A0AAU8QJC2-F1
#
_cell.length_a   1.000
_cell.length_b   1.000
_cell.length_c   1.000
_cell.angle_alpha   90.00
_cell.angle_beta   90.00
_cell.angle_gamma   90.00
#
_symmetry.space_group_name_H-M   'P 1'
#
loop_
_entity.id
_entity.type
_entity.pdbx_description
1 polymer ?
#
loop_
_entity_poly.entity_id
_entity_poly.type
_entity_poly.pdbx_seq_one_letter_code
_entity_poly.pdbx_strand_id
1 'polypeptide(L)'
;MSDTEQHILAETGAAGPGNSIVDTLTGPQKAAAILVAIGRPAAARLLKHFNAEDLRKLAGHARTLEPISPLDFEQLVKQFEDLFAEGAPVSEAAQRFEGLLRDTLPQEEVDAVLEDRVQPQLVQESVWI
;
A
#
# COMPACT_ATOMS: atom_id res chain seq x y z
N MET A 1 -31.82 -50.62 17.89
CA MET A 1 -31.13 -50.21 16.64
C MET A 1 -30.69 -48.78 16.87
N SER A 2 -29.52 -48.63 17.49
CA SER A 2 -28.93 -47.34 17.86
C SER A 2 -27.55 -47.33 17.23
N ASP A 3 -27.43 -46.81 16.01
CA ASP A 3 -26.14 -46.65 15.34
C ASP A 3 -26.28 -45.76 14.10
N THR A 4 -26.66 -44.48 14.26
CA THR A 4 -26.35 -43.43 13.27
C THR A 4 -26.44 -42.05 13.93
N GLU A 5 -25.75 -41.86 15.06
CA GLU A 5 -25.20 -40.54 15.36
C GLU A 5 -23.74 -40.57 14.98
N GLN A 6 -23.25 -39.44 14.46
CA GLN A 6 -21.84 -39.15 14.19
C GLN A 6 -21.33 -39.68 12.84
N HIS A 7 -21.28 -38.82 11.83
CA HIS A 7 -20.04 -38.44 11.15
C HIS A 7 -20.31 -37.57 9.91
N ILE A 8 -20.64 -36.29 10.10
CA ILE A 8 -20.26 -35.25 9.11
C ILE A 8 -20.07 -33.92 9.84
N LEU A 9 -18.90 -33.81 10.46
CA LEU A 9 -18.31 -32.54 10.88
C LEU A 9 -17.81 -31.80 9.64
N ALA A 10 -18.20 -30.53 9.55
CA ALA A 10 -17.41 -29.38 9.10
C ALA A 10 -16.26 -29.63 8.11
N GLU A 11 -16.47 -29.29 6.84
CA GLU A 11 -15.45 -28.71 5.96
C GLU A 11 -16.12 -27.74 4.96
N THR A 12 -16.46 -26.53 5.42
CA THR A 12 -16.55 -25.39 4.50
C THR A 12 -15.28 -24.58 4.71
N GLY A 13 -14.45 -24.58 3.69
CA GLY A 13 -13.03 -24.25 3.74
C GLY A 13 -12.74 -22.94 4.43
N ALA A 14 -12.10 -23.05 5.58
CA ALA A 14 -11.09 -22.08 5.97
C ALA A 14 -10.05 -22.08 4.85
N ALA A 15 -10.00 -21.02 4.05
CA ALA A 15 -8.83 -20.72 3.26
C ALA A 15 -7.64 -20.71 4.23
N GLY A 16 -6.79 -21.73 4.16
CA GLY A 16 -5.48 -21.67 4.81
C GLY A 16 -4.74 -20.43 4.31
N PRO A 17 -3.60 -20.05 4.93
CA PRO A 17 -2.71 -19.08 4.33
C PRO A 17 -2.15 -19.71 3.05
N GLY A 18 -2.94 -19.64 1.97
CA GLY A 18 -2.58 -20.11 0.67
C GLY A 18 -1.43 -19.24 0.22
N ASN A 19 -0.25 -19.85 0.11
CA ASN A 19 0.95 -19.24 -0.42
C ASN A 19 0.58 -18.44 -1.67
N SER A 20 0.47 -17.12 -1.52
CA SER A 20 -0.07 -16.25 -2.55
C SER A 20 1.00 -16.12 -3.63
N ILE A 21 0.62 -16.00 -4.90
CA ILE A 21 1.63 -15.99 -5.99
C ILE A 21 2.65 -14.87 -5.77
N VAL A 22 2.22 -13.80 -5.10
CA VAL A 22 3.02 -12.66 -4.64
C VAL A 22 4.24 -13.07 -3.83
N ASP A 23 4.13 -14.05 -2.95
CA ASP A 23 5.23 -14.48 -2.08
C ASP A 23 6.32 -15.22 -2.86
N THR A 24 5.97 -15.76 -4.02
CA THR A 24 6.91 -16.42 -4.93
C THR A 24 7.59 -15.44 -5.90
N LEU A 25 7.08 -14.20 -6.02
CA LEU A 25 7.66 -13.19 -6.90
C LEU A 25 8.95 -12.62 -6.30
N THR A 26 9.97 -12.51 -7.14
CA THR A 26 11.19 -11.75 -6.83
C THR A 26 10.91 -10.24 -6.75
N GLY A 27 11.78 -9.48 -6.08
CA GLY A 27 11.65 -8.01 -6.01
C GLY A 27 11.46 -7.32 -7.36
N PRO A 28 12.28 -7.62 -8.39
CA PRO A 28 12.08 -7.07 -9.74
C PRO A 28 10.73 -7.45 -10.39
N GLN A 29 10.22 -8.65 -10.13
CA GLN A 29 8.89 -9.08 -10.61
C GLN A 29 7.78 -8.31 -9.91
N LYS A 30 7.89 -8.10 -8.58
CA LYS A 30 6.97 -7.26 -7.80
C LYS A 30 6.94 -5.81 -8.32
N ALA A 31 8.11 -5.22 -8.57
CA ALA A 31 8.21 -3.87 -9.13
C ALA A 31 7.61 -3.79 -10.54
N ALA A 32 7.87 -4.77 -11.41
CA ALA A 32 7.28 -4.83 -12.74
C ALA A 32 5.74 -4.95 -12.68
N ALA A 33 5.20 -5.77 -11.79
CA ALA A 33 3.77 -5.92 -11.58
C ALA A 33 3.10 -4.62 -11.16
N ILE A 34 3.68 -3.91 -10.17
CA ILE A 34 3.17 -2.60 -9.72
C ILE A 34 3.22 -1.57 -10.86
N LEU A 35 4.34 -1.49 -11.59
CA LEU A 35 4.49 -0.56 -12.72
C LEU A 35 3.45 -0.80 -13.82
N VAL A 36 3.11 -2.06 -14.10
CA VAL A 36 2.06 -2.40 -15.07
C VAL A 36 0.68 -2.00 -14.54
N ALA A 37 0.41 -2.23 -13.25
CA ALA A 37 -0.90 -1.97 -12.64
C ALA A 37 -1.23 -0.46 -12.50
N ILE A 38 -0.26 0.38 -12.14
CA ILE A 38 -0.47 1.85 -12.03
C ILE A 38 -0.66 2.53 -13.40
N GLY A 39 -0.32 1.83 -14.48
CA GLY A 39 -0.50 2.30 -15.85
C GLY A 39 0.54 3.33 -16.32
N ARG A 40 0.43 3.66 -17.60
CA ARG A 40 1.43 4.47 -18.35
C ARG A 40 1.79 5.83 -17.72
N PRO A 41 0.85 6.69 -17.28
CA PRO A 41 1.22 8.03 -16.82
C PRO A 41 2.02 8.01 -15.51
N ALA A 42 1.65 7.15 -14.55
CA ALA A 42 2.36 7.02 -13.28
C ALA A 42 3.69 6.28 -13.48
N ALA A 43 3.69 5.17 -14.24
CA ALA A 43 4.91 4.42 -14.54
C ALA A 43 5.95 5.27 -15.27
N ALA A 44 5.55 6.11 -16.23
CA ALA A 44 6.47 6.97 -16.98
C ALA A 44 7.28 7.94 -16.09
N ARG A 45 6.72 8.36 -14.94
CA ARG A 45 7.45 9.19 -13.98
C ARG A 45 8.52 8.37 -13.26
N LEU A 46 8.18 7.16 -12.82
CA LEU A 46 9.11 6.25 -12.14
C LEU A 46 10.22 5.77 -13.06
N LEU A 47 9.91 5.42 -14.32
CA LEU A 47 10.87 4.90 -15.30
C LEU A 47 12.02 5.87 -15.60
N LYS A 48 11.85 7.18 -15.38
CA LYS A 48 12.91 8.20 -15.54
C LYS A 48 14.04 8.05 -14.53
N HIS A 49 13.81 7.38 -13.40
CA HIS A 49 14.80 7.19 -12.34
C HIS A 49 15.62 5.91 -12.51
N PHE A 50 15.33 5.08 -13.52
CA PHE A 50 16.03 3.84 -13.79
C PHE A 50 17.07 4.04 -14.90
N ASN A 51 18.18 3.30 -14.83
CA ASN A 51 19.14 3.26 -15.93
C ASN A 51 18.70 2.24 -17.01
N ALA A 52 19.40 2.23 -18.16
CA ALA A 52 19.07 1.36 -19.28
C ALA A 52 19.19 -0.15 -18.96
N GLU A 53 20.03 -0.55 -18.02
CA GLU A 53 20.15 -1.94 -17.58
C GLU A 53 18.93 -2.36 -16.76
N ASP A 54 18.52 -1.53 -15.81
CA ASP A 54 17.37 -1.79 -14.94
C ASP A 54 16.07 -1.87 -15.74
N LEU A 55 15.90 -0.97 -16.71
CA LEU A 55 14.75 -0.98 -17.62
C LEU A 55 14.69 -2.28 -18.43
N ARG A 56 15.84 -2.80 -18.89
CA ARG A 56 15.90 -4.08 -19.60
C ARG A 56 15.54 -5.25 -18.69
N LYS A 57 16.02 -5.25 -17.44
CA LYS A 57 15.67 -6.27 -16.44
C LYS A 57 14.17 -6.24 -16.14
N LEU A 58 13.61 -5.07 -15.82
CA LEU A 58 12.18 -4.88 -15.56
C LEU A 58 11.31 -5.33 -16.73
N ALA A 59 11.69 -4.96 -17.96
CA ALA A 59 10.98 -5.40 -19.16
C ALA A 59 11.03 -6.92 -19.36
N GLY A 60 12.16 -7.56 -19.02
CA GLY A 60 12.29 -9.01 -19.01
C GLY A 60 11.36 -9.66 -18.01
N HIS A 61 11.36 -9.17 -16.76
CA HIS A 61 10.47 -9.69 -15.71
C HIS A 61 9.00 -9.50 -16.03
N ALA A 62 8.60 -8.33 -16.53
CA ALA A 62 7.22 -8.02 -16.90
C ALA A 62 6.63 -9.01 -17.91
N ARG A 63 7.45 -9.56 -18.82
CA ARG A 63 7.02 -10.56 -19.81
C ARG A 63 6.80 -11.96 -19.24
N THR A 64 7.41 -12.24 -18.09
CA THR A 64 7.30 -13.53 -17.38
C THR A 64 6.20 -13.53 -16.33
N LEU A 65 5.53 -12.39 -16.11
CA LEU A 65 4.45 -12.28 -15.15
C LEU A 65 3.22 -13.02 -15.65
N GLU A 66 2.75 -13.96 -14.86
CA GLU A 66 1.42 -14.53 -15.01
C GLU A 66 0.36 -13.48 -14.62
N PRO A 67 -0.88 -13.59 -15.13
CA PRO A 67 -1.97 -12.74 -14.71
C PRO A 67 -2.16 -12.80 -13.19
N ILE A 68 -2.06 -11.64 -12.54
CA ILE A 68 -2.21 -11.51 -11.08
C ILE A 68 -3.69 -11.31 -10.78
N SER A 69 -4.23 -12.06 -9.81
CA SER A 69 -5.61 -11.87 -9.36
C SER A 69 -5.76 -10.56 -8.59
N PRO A 70 -6.96 -9.97 -8.50
CA PRO A 70 -7.17 -8.76 -7.68
C PRO A 70 -6.72 -8.93 -6.22
N LEU A 71 -6.97 -10.10 -5.64
CA LEU A 71 -6.58 -10.41 -4.26
C LEU A 71 -5.05 -10.44 -4.08
N ASP A 72 -4.34 -11.09 -5.01
CA ASP A 72 -2.87 -11.11 -5.01
C ASP A 72 -2.32 -9.69 -5.23
N PHE A 73 -2.97 -8.87 -6.05
CA PHE A 73 -2.53 -7.49 -6.25
C PHE A 73 -2.68 -6.64 -4.98
N GLU A 74 -3.78 -6.78 -4.24
CA GLU A 74 -3.98 -6.11 -2.95
C GLU A 74 -2.89 -6.50 -1.94
N GLN A 75 -2.55 -7.79 -1.86
CA GLN A 75 -1.46 -8.27 -1.01
C GLN A 75 -0.10 -7.70 -1.43
N LEU A 76 0.16 -7.62 -2.73
CA LEU A 76 1.37 -7.01 -3.28
C LEU A 76 1.50 -5.54 -2.87
N VAL A 77 0.42 -4.77 -2.98
CA VAL A 77 0.39 -3.36 -2.54
C VAL A 77 0.64 -3.27 -1.04
N LYS A 78 -0.02 -4.10 -0.24
CA LYS A 78 0.19 -4.12 1.22
C LYS A 78 1.64 -4.40 1.61
N GLN A 79 2.29 -5.40 1.01
CA GLN A 79 3.71 -5.68 1.25
C GLN A 79 4.59 -4.47 0.91
N PHE A 80 4.22 -3.70 -0.11
CA PHE A 80 4.94 -2.51 -0.52
C PHE A 80 4.72 -1.34 0.45
N GLU A 81 3.50 -1.17 0.96
CA GLU A 81 3.16 -0.20 2.01
C GLU A 81 3.91 -0.49 3.31
N ASP A 82 3.96 -1.75 3.73
CA ASP A 82 4.69 -2.18 4.92
C ASP A 82 6.20 -1.84 4.80
N LEU A 83 6.80 -2.05 3.62
CA LEU A 83 8.18 -1.67 3.33
C LEU A 83 8.42 -0.15 3.38
N PHE A 84 7.44 0.66 2.96
CA PHE A 84 7.54 2.12 3.08
C PHE A 84 7.37 2.59 4.52
N ALA A 85 6.50 1.94 5.30
CA ALA A 85 6.31 2.22 6.72
C ALA A 85 7.56 1.85 7.54
N GLU A 86 8.29 0.80 7.15
CA GLU A 86 9.53 0.38 7.80
C GLU A 86 10.65 1.44 7.67
N GLY A 87 10.59 2.29 6.65
CA GLY A 87 11.54 3.40 6.41
C GLY A 87 11.14 4.77 7.00
N ALA A 88 9.98 4.87 7.67
CA ALA A 88 9.50 6.12 8.24
C ALA A 88 8.65 5.86 9.49
N PRO A 89 9.10 6.29 10.69
CA PRO A 89 8.21 6.30 11.85
C PRO A 89 6.97 7.11 11.51
N VAL A 90 5.77 6.50 11.63
CA VAL A 90 4.48 7.20 11.43
C VAL A 90 4.37 8.41 12.36
N SER A 91 5.14 8.46 13.45
CA SER A 91 5.28 9.64 14.32
C SER A 91 5.81 10.89 13.60
N GLU A 92 6.50 10.75 12.48
CA GLU A 92 6.99 11.86 11.65
C GLU A 92 6.07 12.16 10.46
N ALA A 93 4.97 11.41 10.26
CA ALA A 93 4.09 11.60 9.10
C ALA A 93 3.53 13.04 9.04
N ALA A 94 3.22 13.65 10.18
CA ALA A 94 2.80 15.04 10.26
C ALA A 94 3.90 16.01 9.81
N GLN A 95 5.15 15.78 10.22
CA GLN A 95 6.29 16.63 9.86
C GLN A 95 6.68 16.46 8.38
N ARG A 96 6.60 15.24 7.84
CA ARG A 96 6.81 14.99 6.42
C ARG A 96 5.71 15.58 5.55
N PHE A 97 4.46 15.47 5.99
CA PHE A 97 3.33 16.11 5.30
C PHE A 97 3.48 17.64 5.31
N GLU A 98 3.87 18.22 6.44
CA GLU A 98 4.20 19.65 6.53
C GLU A 98 5.36 20.04 5.61
N GLY A 99 6.42 19.23 5.52
CA GLY A 99 7.51 19.42 4.56
C GLY A 99 7.03 19.38 3.11
N LEU A 100 6.19 18.41 2.75
CA LEU A 100 5.61 18.32 1.39
C LEU A 100 4.75 19.54 1.05
N LEU A 101 3.96 20.05 1.99
CA LEU A 101 3.19 21.28 1.80
C LEU A 101 4.11 22.49 1.58
N ARG A 102 5.16 22.63 2.40
CA ARG A 102 6.16 23.71 2.27
C ARG A 102 6.93 23.66 0.95
N ASP A 103 7.16 22.48 0.40
CA ASP A 103 7.88 22.29 -0.87
C ASP A 103 7.00 22.52 -2.11
N THR A 104 5.67 22.46 -1.97
CA THR A 104 4.74 22.50 -3.11
C THR A 104 3.87 23.76 -3.15
N LEU A 105 3.69 24.45 -2.03
CA LEU A 105 2.81 25.60 -1.91
C LEU A 105 3.56 26.86 -1.45
N PRO A 106 3.06 28.07 -1.80
CA PRO A 106 3.52 29.32 -1.20
C PRO A 106 3.30 29.31 0.33
N GLN A 107 4.19 29.96 1.08
CA GLN A 107 4.13 29.95 2.56
C GLN A 107 2.77 30.38 3.12
N GLU A 108 2.13 31.36 2.49
CA GLU A 108 0.82 31.88 2.88
C GLU A 108 -0.29 30.81 2.84
N GLU A 109 -0.23 29.90 1.87
CA GLU A 109 -1.20 28.81 1.72
C GLU A 109 -0.91 27.65 2.70
N VAL A 110 0.37 27.43 3.01
CA VAL A 110 0.79 26.41 3.99
C VAL A 110 0.31 26.78 5.39
N ASP A 111 0.49 28.05 5.79
CA ASP A 111 0.07 28.55 7.09
C ASP A 111 -1.44 28.42 7.27
N ALA A 112 -2.24 28.79 6.26
CA ALA A 112 -3.70 28.65 6.31
C ALA A 112 -4.16 27.19 6.47
N VAL A 113 -3.51 26.24 5.78
CA VAL A 113 -3.86 24.81 5.84
C VAL A 113 -3.45 24.18 7.17
N LEU A 114 -2.32 24.61 7.76
CA LEU A 114 -1.86 24.11 9.06
C LEU A 114 -2.65 24.71 10.22
N GLU A 115 -3.04 25.99 10.13
CA GLU A 115 -3.82 26.69 11.17
C GLU A 115 -5.25 26.13 11.31
N ASP A 116 -5.88 25.73 10.20
CA ASP A 116 -7.21 25.09 10.21
C ASP A 116 -7.20 23.72 10.93
N ARG A 117 -6.10 22.97 10.83
CA ARG A 117 -5.93 21.69 11.54
C ARG A 117 -5.64 21.85 13.03
N VAL A 118 -5.09 22.98 13.45
CA VAL A 118 -4.69 23.21 14.85
C VAL A 118 -5.86 23.62 15.72
N GLN A 119 -7.01 24.03 15.16
CA GLN A 119 -8.20 24.30 15.97
C GLN A 119 -8.62 23.02 16.69
N PRO A 120 -8.32 22.86 17.99
CA PRO A 120 -8.94 21.81 18.76
C PRO A 120 -10.42 22.23 18.75
N GLN A 121 -11.33 21.33 18.39
CA GLN A 121 -12.71 21.53 18.78
C GLN A 121 -12.71 21.53 20.31
N LEU A 122 -12.53 22.72 20.89
CA LEU A 122 -12.76 23.00 22.28
C LEU A 122 -14.26 22.86 22.42
N VAL A 123 -14.69 21.62 22.64
CA VAL A 123 -16.00 21.31 23.20
C VAL A 123 -16.00 22.03 24.55
N GLN A 124 -16.51 23.26 24.55
CA GLN A 124 -16.83 23.99 25.77
C GLN A 124 -18.06 23.32 26.37
N GLU A 125 -17.88 22.12 26.90
CA GLU A 125 -18.86 21.55 27.80
C GLU A 125 -18.77 22.37 29.09
N SER A 126 -19.74 23.26 29.25
CA SER A 126 -19.82 24.16 30.39
C SER A 126 -19.96 23.33 31.65
N VAL A 127 -18.86 23.18 32.39
CA VAL A 127 -18.80 22.54 33.72
C VAL A 127 -19.38 23.51 34.76
N TRP A 128 -20.62 23.94 34.56
CA TRP A 128 -21.42 24.63 35.57
C TRP A 128 -22.90 24.29 35.36
N ILE A 129 -23.29 23.13 35.85
CA ILE A 129 -24.58 22.89 36.51
C ILE A 129 -24.30 22.13 37.81
#